data_AF-A0AAV0ICI2-F1
#
_entry.id   AF-A0AAV0ICI2-F1
#
_cell.length_a   1.000
_cell.length_b   1.000
_cell.length_c   1.000
_cell.angle_alpha   90.00
_cell.angle_beta   90.00
_cell.angle_gamma   90.00
#
_symmetry.space_group_name_H-M   'P 1'
#
loop_
_entity.id
_entity.type
_entity.pdbx_description
1 polymer ?
#
loop_
_entity_poly.entity_id
_entity_poly.type
_entity_poly.pdbx_seq_one_letter_code
_entity_poly.pdbx_strand_id
1 'polypeptide(L)'
;MDDSYLRSAIDYLEDPDDGDDPASVMQVGGTCRSPNLKIVSWVRLPLECADFGFGKPLCCRPAGLFEGYGNLLPGSGEDGSLVLAICLEAEAMAAFRKLVHGVDV
;
A
#
# COMPACT_ATOMS: atom_id res chain seq x y z
N MET A 1 12.23 -7.15 8.05
CA MET A 1 13.30 -6.19 8.32
C MET A 1 13.77 -6.42 9.73
N ASP A 2 15.08 -6.48 9.91
CA ASP A 2 15.72 -6.59 11.22
C ASP A 2 16.31 -5.24 11.63
N ASP A 3 16.78 -5.15 12.87
CA ASP A 3 17.36 -3.93 13.44
C ASP A 3 18.61 -3.47 12.67
N SER A 4 19.48 -4.41 12.25
CA SER A 4 20.69 -4.10 11.50
C SER A 4 20.40 -3.44 10.15
N TYR A 5 19.41 -3.94 9.42
CA TYR A 5 18.98 -3.39 8.15
C TYR A 5 18.39 -2.00 8.32
N LEU A 6 17.57 -1.79 9.34
CA LEU A 6 16.95 -0.48 9.62
C LEU A 6 18.01 0.57 9.96
N ARG A 7 19.01 0.22 10.78
CA ARG A 7 20.12 1.12 11.10
C ARG A 7 20.93 1.48 9.86
N SER A 8 21.31 0.49 9.05
CA SER A 8 22.05 0.74 7.80
C SER A 8 21.25 1.60 6.82
N ALA A 9 19.93 1.45 6.75
CA ALA A 9 19.09 2.29 5.91
C ALA A 9 19.01 3.73 6.43
N ILE A 10 19.00 3.94 7.75
CA ILE A 10 19.08 5.27 8.36
C ILE A 10 20.44 5.90 8.05
N ASP A 11 21.53 5.15 8.25
CA ASP A 11 22.89 5.62 7.95
C ASP A 11 23.02 6.07 6.47
N TYR A 12 22.45 5.30 5.53
CA TYR A 12 22.41 5.65 4.11
C TYR A 12 21.62 6.93 3.84
N LEU A 13 20.49 7.14 4.52
CA LEU A 13 19.66 8.35 4.35
C LEU A 13 20.27 9.60 5.01
N GLU A 14 21.22 9.44 5.94
CA GLU A 14 21.90 10.53 6.62
C GLU A 14 23.17 10.99 5.90
N ASP A 15 23.73 10.20 4.96
CA ASP A 15 24.94 10.53 4.22
C ASP A 15 24.68 11.68 3.21
N PRO A 16 25.26 12.88 3.44
CA PRO A 16 25.06 14.02 2.55
C PRO A 16 25.83 13.91 1.23
N ASP A 17 26.85 13.04 1.13
CA ASP A 17 27.70 12.87 -0.05
C ASP A 17 27.12 11.86 -1.06
N ASP A 18 26.25 10.95 -0.62
CA ASP A 18 25.50 10.03 -1.51
C ASP A 18 24.33 10.72 -2.25
N GLY A 19 24.12 12.02 -2.02
CA GLY A 19 23.58 12.97 -3.00
C GLY A 19 22.13 12.78 -3.46
N ASP A 20 21.41 11.81 -2.90
CA ASP A 20 20.00 11.59 -3.21
C ASP A 20 19.12 12.46 -2.30
N ASP A 21 18.30 13.32 -2.91
CA ASP A 21 17.17 13.95 -2.21
C ASP A 21 16.42 12.82 -1.48
N PRO A 22 16.12 12.91 -0.17
CA PRO A 22 15.33 11.90 0.52
C PRO A 22 14.02 11.55 -0.23
N ALA A 23 13.49 12.49 -1.00
CA ALA A 23 12.36 12.29 -1.89
C ALA A 23 12.61 11.33 -3.07
N SER A 24 13.86 11.11 -3.50
CA SER A 24 14.23 10.16 -4.57
C SER A 24 14.04 8.71 -4.14
N VAL A 25 14.25 8.42 -2.85
CA VAL A 25 13.98 7.11 -2.24
C VAL A 25 12.49 6.94 -1.92
N MET A 26 11.75 8.05 -1.78
CA MET A 26 10.31 7.99 -1.59
C MET A 26 9.59 7.55 -2.85
N GLN A 27 9.10 6.32 -2.83
CA GLN A 27 8.18 5.84 -3.86
C GLN A 27 6.78 6.45 -3.66
N VAL A 28 6.57 7.66 -4.16
CA VAL A 28 5.28 8.38 -4.11
C VAL A 28 4.42 7.95 -5.31
N GLY A 29 3.13 8.31 -5.29
CA GLY A 29 2.20 7.99 -6.37
C GLY A 29 2.78 8.27 -7.77
N GLY A 30 2.73 7.24 -8.63
CA GLY A 30 3.25 7.31 -10.01
C GLY A 30 4.69 6.81 -10.22
N THR A 31 5.48 6.57 -9.15
CA THR A 31 6.85 6.03 -9.29
C THR A 31 6.88 4.50 -9.39
N CYS A 32 5.82 3.84 -8.97
CA CYS A 32 5.67 2.40 -9.05
C CYS A 32 4.74 2.09 -10.21
N ARG A 33 5.29 1.65 -11.34
CA ARG A 33 4.53 1.24 -12.52
C ARG A 33 5.07 -0.08 -13.02
N SER A 34 4.30 -0.77 -13.87
CA SER A 34 4.75 -1.99 -14.54
C SER A 34 6.19 -1.84 -15.05
N PRO A 35 7.12 -2.75 -14.66
CA PRO A 35 6.89 -4.06 -14.03
C PRO A 35 6.90 -4.07 -12.49
N ASN A 36 6.99 -2.92 -11.83
CA ASN A 36 7.08 -2.80 -10.37
C ASN A 36 5.69 -2.72 -9.70
N LEU A 37 5.61 -3.20 -8.46
CA LEU A 37 4.40 -3.14 -7.65
C LEU A 37 4.71 -2.68 -6.22
N LYS A 38 3.85 -1.82 -5.68
CA LYS A 38 3.90 -1.35 -4.29
C LYS A 38 2.59 -1.67 -3.59
N ILE A 39 2.68 -2.48 -2.53
CA ILE A 39 1.54 -2.82 -1.66
C ILE A 39 1.81 -2.27 -0.26
N VAL A 40 0.89 -1.46 0.25
CA VAL A 40 0.95 -0.92 1.61
C VAL A 40 -0.11 -1.58 2.48
N SER A 41 0.32 -2.15 3.60
CA SER A 41 -0.61 -2.80 4.54
C SER A 41 -1.16 -1.80 5.56
N TRP A 42 -2.48 -1.62 5.57
CA TRP A 42 -3.24 -0.85 6.56
C TRP A 42 -3.94 -1.75 7.58
N VAL A 43 -3.72 -3.07 7.52
CA VAL A 43 -4.40 -4.07 8.37
C VAL A 43 -4.26 -3.81 9.86
N ARG A 44 -3.12 -3.24 10.29
CA ARG A 44 -2.83 -2.95 11.69
C ARG A 44 -3.03 -1.49 12.07
N LEU A 45 -3.54 -0.66 11.16
CA LEU A 45 -3.86 0.72 11.51
C LEU A 45 -5.17 0.75 12.31
N PRO A 46 -5.23 1.53 13.41
CA PRO A 46 -6.43 1.64 14.24
C PRO A 46 -7.48 2.55 13.57
N LEU A 47 -7.87 2.23 12.33
CA LEU A 47 -8.79 3.04 11.51
C LEU A 47 -10.17 3.16 12.17
N GLU A 48 -10.59 2.13 12.90
CA GLU A 48 -11.82 2.12 13.67
C GLU A 48 -11.83 3.04 14.89
N CYS A 49 -10.66 3.48 15.36
CA CYS A 49 -10.53 4.36 16.52
C CYS A 49 -10.60 5.84 16.14
N ALA A 50 -10.79 6.17 14.86
CA ALA A 50 -10.89 7.55 14.37
C ALA A 50 -12.28 8.15 14.65
N ASP A 51 -12.62 8.33 15.93
CA ASP A 51 -13.83 9.04 16.37
C ASP A 51 -13.49 10.49 16.73
N PHE A 52 -13.99 11.43 15.93
CA PHE A 52 -13.80 12.87 16.14
C PHE A 52 -14.98 13.52 16.91
N GLY A 53 -15.79 12.72 17.61
CA GLY A 53 -17.02 13.16 18.29
C GLY A 53 -18.30 12.92 17.49
N PHE A 54 -18.20 12.22 16.35
CA PHE A 54 -19.32 11.87 15.48
C PHE A 54 -19.63 10.36 15.47
N GLY A 55 -18.89 9.57 16.25
CA GLY A 55 -18.96 8.11 16.29
C GLY A 55 -17.93 7.44 15.39
N LYS A 56 -17.89 6.10 15.46
CA LYS A 56 -16.98 5.25 14.66
C LYS A 56 -17.16 5.48 13.15
N PRO A 57 -16.09 5.53 12.35
CA PRO A 57 -16.19 5.70 10.91
C PRO A 57 -16.92 4.52 10.25
N LEU A 58 -17.80 4.83 9.29
CA LEU A 58 -18.48 3.82 8.47
C LEU A 58 -17.50 3.07 7.56
N CYS A 59 -16.53 3.79 6.98
CA CYS A 59 -15.44 3.20 6.22
C CYS A 59 -14.22 4.12 6.18
N CYS A 60 -13.03 3.52 6.05
CA CYS A 60 -11.79 4.22 5.75
C CYS A 60 -11.20 3.62 4.48
N ARG A 61 -10.85 4.46 3.51
CA ARG A 61 -10.34 4.04 2.20
C ARG A 61 -9.07 4.84 1.87
N PRO A 62 -8.07 4.24 1.21
CA PRO A 62 -6.92 4.98 0.71
C PRO A 62 -7.36 5.95 -0.38
N ALA A 63 -6.77 7.15 -0.39
CA ALA A 63 -6.88 8.10 -1.50
C ALA A 63 -5.69 7.92 -2.47
N GLY A 64 -5.88 8.26 -3.75
CA GLY A 64 -4.80 8.23 -4.75
C GLY A 64 -4.36 6.81 -5.13
N LEU A 65 -5.20 6.13 -5.92
CA LEU A 65 -4.82 4.86 -6.55
C LEU A 65 -4.10 5.15 -7.87
N PHE A 66 -2.83 4.76 -7.96
CA PHE A 66 -2.00 4.87 -9.15
C PHE A 66 -1.75 3.46 -9.70
N GLU A 67 -1.46 3.36 -11.00
CA GLU A 67 -0.97 2.10 -11.59
C GLU A 67 0.18 1.55 -10.73
N GLY A 68 0.26 0.23 -10.58
CA GLY A 68 1.27 -0.42 -9.74
C GLY A 68 1.10 -0.22 -8.22
N TYR A 69 0.08 0.50 -7.75
CA TYR A 69 -0.12 0.80 -6.32
C TYR A 69 -1.35 0.09 -5.74
N GLY A 70 -1.18 -0.54 -4.58
CA GLY A 70 -2.25 -1.22 -3.86
C GLY A 70 -2.17 -1.04 -2.34
N ASN A 71 -3.31 -1.15 -1.67
CA ASN A 71 -3.41 -1.12 -0.22
C ASN A 71 -4.24 -2.31 0.28
N LEU A 72 -3.78 -2.91 1.37
CA LEU A 72 -4.47 -4.00 2.05
C LEU A 72 -5.17 -3.45 3.29
N LEU A 73 -6.48 -3.63 3.40
CA LEU A 73 -7.31 -3.14 4.48
C LEU A 73 -7.97 -4.30 5.23
N PRO A 74 -8.31 -4.13 6.52
CA PRO A 74 -9.22 -5.06 7.16
C PRO A 74 -10.59 -5.00 6.47
N GLY A 75 -11.26 -6.15 6.38
CA GLY A 75 -12.66 -6.23 5.98
C GLY A 75 -13.57 -5.52 6.98
N SER A 76 -14.80 -5.24 6.56
CA SER A 76 -15.80 -4.60 7.42
C SER A 76 -16.43 -5.55 8.45
N GLY A 77 -16.14 -6.85 8.38
CA GLY A 77 -16.65 -7.87 9.30
C GLY A 77 -15.63 -8.28 10.35
N GLU A 78 -16.09 -9.05 11.34
CA GLU A 78 -15.25 -9.65 12.40
C GLU A 78 -14.63 -10.99 11.97
N ASP A 79 -14.79 -11.38 10.71
CA ASP A 79 -14.33 -12.65 10.14
C ASP A 79 -12.82 -12.68 9.81
N GLY A 80 -12.12 -11.58 10.07
CA GLY A 80 -10.71 -11.43 9.71
C GLY A 80 -10.47 -11.34 8.21
N SER A 81 -11.50 -11.07 7.41
CA SER A 81 -11.36 -10.85 5.97
C SER A 81 -10.51 -9.63 5.66
N LEU A 82 -9.96 -9.60 4.45
CA LEU A 82 -9.11 -8.52 3.96
C LEU A 82 -9.63 -7.98 2.64
N VAL A 83 -9.43 -6.69 2.41
CA VAL A 83 -9.78 -6.02 1.17
C VAL A 83 -8.51 -5.48 0.52
N LEU A 84 -8.24 -5.90 -0.71
CA LEU A 84 -7.18 -5.33 -1.54
C LEU A 84 -7.77 -4.27 -2.48
N ALA A 85 -7.37 -3.02 -2.28
CA ALA A 85 -7.64 -1.93 -3.21
C ALA A 85 -6.38 -1.68 -4.05
N ILE A 86 -6.39 -2.06 -5.33
CA ILE A 86 -5.23 -1.99 -6.23
C ILE A 86 -5.61 -1.35 -7.57
N CYS A 87 -4.70 -0.58 -8.16
CA CYS A 87 -4.84 -0.05 -9.51
C CYS A 87 -3.73 -0.62 -10.41
N LEU A 88 -4.15 -1.18 -11.53
CA LEU A 88 -3.31 -1.77 -12.57
C LEU A 88 -3.83 -1.32 -13.93
N GLU A 89 -3.01 -1.42 -14.97
CA GLU A 89 -3.47 -1.25 -16.34
C GLU A 89 -4.58 -2.25 -16.68
N ALA A 90 -5.51 -1.88 -17.56
CA ALA A 90 -6.74 -2.65 -17.81
C ALA A 90 -6.47 -4.11 -18.20
N GLU A 91 -5.46 -4.35 -19.04
CA GLU A 91 -5.03 -5.69 -19.47
C GLU A 91 -4.49 -6.51 -18.28
N ALA A 92 -3.63 -5.90 -17.47
CA ALA A 92 -3.08 -6.51 -16.26
C ALA A 92 -4.17 -6.79 -15.21
N MET A 93 -5.15 -5.90 -15.05
CA MET A 93 -6.29 -6.09 -14.16
C MET A 93 -7.18 -7.27 -14.59
N ALA A 94 -7.39 -7.45 -15.89
CA ALA A 94 -8.14 -8.61 -16.41
C ALA A 94 -7.41 -9.93 -16.09
N ALA A 95 -6.10 -9.99 -16.35
CA ALA A 95 -5.29 -11.16 -16.00
C ALA A 95 -5.25 -11.39 -14.48
N PHE A 96 -5.09 -10.33 -13.68
CA PHE A 96 -5.06 -10.39 -12.23
C PHE A 96 -6.34 -11.00 -11.65
N ARG A 97 -7.53 -10.59 -12.13
CA ARG A 97 -8.81 -11.15 -11.69
C ARG A 97 -8.91 -12.64 -11.96
N LYS A 98 -8.49 -13.09 -13.14
CA LYS A 98 -8.46 -14.52 -13.51
C LYS A 98 -7.53 -15.32 -12.60
N LEU A 99 -6.34 -14.80 -12.32
CA LEU A 99 -5.35 -15.47 -11.47
C LEU A 99 -5.78 -15.54 -10.00
N VAL A 100 -6.41 -14.48 -9.48
CA VAL A 100 -6.78 -14.38 -8.06
C VAL A 100 -8.08 -15.12 -7.75
N HIS A 101 -9.07 -15.08 -8.65
CA HIS A 101 -10.37 -15.72 -8.43
C HIS A 101 -10.49 -17.11 -9.08
N GLY A 102 -9.52 -17.51 -9.90
CA GLY A 102 -9.42 -18.85 -10.47
C GLY A 102 -10.49 -19.24 -11.50
N VAL A 103 -11.36 -18.31 -11.94
CA VAL A 103 -12.46 -18.61 -12.87
C VAL A 103 -12.71 -17.42 -13.80
N ASP A 104 -12.75 -17.69 -15.11
CA ASP A 104 -13.29 -16.77 -16.14
C ASP A 104 -14.77 -16.50 -15.82
N VAL A 105 -15.10 -15.24 -15.51
CA VAL A 105 -16.50 -14.75 -15.47
C VAL A 105 -16.94 -14.41 -16.88
#